data_AF-G5LX55-F1
#
_entry.id   AF-G5LX55-F1
#
_cell.length_a   1.000
_cell.length_b   1.000
_cell.length_c   1.000
_cell.angle_alpha   90.00
_cell.angle_beta   90.00
_cell.angle_gamma   90.00
#
_symmetry.space_group_name_H-M   'P 1'
#
loop_
_entity.id
_entity.type
_entity.pdbx_description
1 polymer ?
#
loop_
_entity_poly.entity_id
_entity_poly.type
_entity_poly.pdbx_seq_one_letter_code
_entity_poly.pdbx_strand_id
1 'polypeptide(L)'
;MRYDISRDAICYGFFMRLLKRVIVVVLLGVILFMVRDDIRYVYQLILKYGDKPSALALSSYKAVIQQKPVAGVKSNLSGLTYSAEDRMLFAVINNPPELVWLTTEGQLVGRMPLQGIMKCL
;
A
#
# COMPACT_ATOMS: atom_id res chain seq x y z
N MET A 1 -56.47 45.42 -12.73
CA MET A 1 -55.54 44.43 -12.15
C MET A 1 -54.14 44.68 -12.69
N ARG A 2 -53.30 45.43 -11.97
CA ARG A 2 -51.85 45.53 -12.26
C ARG A 2 -51.17 44.48 -11.40
N TYR A 3 -50.68 43.43 -12.03
CA TYR A 3 -49.92 42.36 -11.39
C TYR A 3 -48.64 42.97 -10.78
N ASP A 4 -48.34 42.65 -9.52
CA ASP A 4 -47.28 43.25 -8.70
C ASP A 4 -45.91 42.64 -9.01
N ILE A 5 -45.49 42.76 -10.29
CA ILE A 5 -44.27 42.16 -10.83
C ILE A 5 -42.99 42.68 -10.13
N SER A 6 -43.06 43.87 -9.51
CA SER A 6 -41.90 44.53 -8.91
C SER A 6 -41.52 43.96 -7.53
N ARG A 7 -42.51 43.63 -6.68
CA ARG A 7 -42.25 43.01 -5.37
C ARG A 7 -41.75 41.57 -5.49
N ASP A 8 -42.28 40.84 -6.46
CA ASP A 8 -41.89 39.45 -6.73
C ASP A 8 -40.45 39.36 -7.26
N ALA A 9 -40.02 40.29 -8.11
CA ALA A 9 -38.65 40.33 -8.64
C ALA A 9 -37.58 40.61 -7.57
N ILE A 10 -37.88 41.48 -6.59
CA ILE A 10 -36.97 41.81 -5.49
C ILE A 10 -36.91 40.66 -4.48
N CYS A 11 -38.06 40.05 -4.13
CA CYS A 11 -38.11 38.87 -3.28
C CYS A 11 -37.41 37.67 -3.92
N TYR A 12 -37.58 37.45 -5.23
CA TYR A 12 -36.91 36.39 -5.98
C TYR A 12 -35.39 36.63 -6.05
N GLY A 13 -34.94 37.87 -6.24
CA GLY A 13 -33.51 38.22 -6.23
C GLY A 13 -32.84 37.96 -4.88
N PHE A 14 -33.53 38.26 -3.78
CA PHE A 14 -33.05 37.96 -2.43
C PHE A 14 -33.05 36.45 -2.15
N PHE A 15 -34.14 35.76 -2.49
CA PHE A 15 -34.27 34.31 -2.36
C PHE A 15 -33.20 33.56 -3.16
N MET A 16 -32.93 33.95 -4.41
CA MET A 16 -31.90 33.35 -5.25
C MET A 16 -30.47 33.60 -4.72
N ARG A 17 -30.22 34.75 -4.06
CA ARG A 17 -28.93 35.00 -3.39
C ARG A 17 -28.76 34.13 -2.15
N LEU A 18 -29.82 33.94 -1.37
CA LEU A 18 -29.81 33.06 -0.20
C LEU A 18 -29.62 31.60 -0.63
N LEU A 19 -30.38 31.16 -1.65
CA LEU A 19 -30.30 29.81 -2.22
C LEU A 19 -28.89 29.49 -2.72
N LYS A 20 -28.25 30.41 -3.47
CA LYS A 20 -26.86 30.24 -3.93
C LYS A 20 -25.88 30.09 -2.77
N ARG A 21 -26.04 30.85 -1.68
CA ARG A 21 -25.18 30.72 -0.49
C ARG A 21 -25.34 29.36 0.18
N VAL A 22 -26.58 28.87 0.31
CA VAL A 22 -26.84 27.52 0.85
C VAL A 22 -26.19 26.46 -0.01
N ILE A 23 -26.33 26.54 -1.33
CA ILE A 23 -25.70 25.59 -2.27
C ILE A 23 -24.18 25.59 -2.10
N VAL A 24 -23.55 26.77 -2.02
CA VAL A 24 -22.10 26.89 -1.83
C VAL A 24 -21.66 26.26 -0.51
N VAL A 25 -22.39 26.50 0.59
CA VAL A 25 -22.06 25.91 1.90
C VAL A 25 -22.21 24.39 1.89
N VAL A 26 -23.25 23.87 1.24
CA VAL A 26 -23.45 22.42 1.11
C VAL A 26 -22.33 21.80 0.27
N LEU A 27 -21.98 22.39 -0.87
CA LEU A 27 -20.89 21.90 -1.71
C LEU A 27 -19.55 21.92 -0.95
N LEU A 28 -19.27 23.00 -0.21
CA LEU A 28 -18.08 23.09 0.64
C LEU A 28 -18.07 21.97 1.70
N GLY A 29 -19.21 21.73 2.36
CA GLY A 29 -19.36 20.67 3.34
C GLY A 29 -19.12 19.28 2.77
N VAL A 30 -19.64 19.00 1.56
CA VAL A 30 -19.42 17.72 0.85
C VAL A 30 -17.94 17.56 0.50
N ILE A 31 -17.30 18.60 -0.04
CA ILE A 31 -15.87 18.56 -0.37
C ILE A 31 -15.02 18.27 0.88
N LEU A 32 -15.29 18.97 1.99
CA LEU A 32 -14.59 18.74 3.25
C LEU A 32 -14.84 17.33 3.81
N PHE A 33 -16.05 16.81 3.66
CA PHE A 33 -16.39 15.44 4.06
C PHE A 33 -15.61 14.40 3.25
N MET A 34 -15.53 14.56 1.93
CA MET A 34 -14.77 13.65 1.06
C MET A 34 -13.28 13.68 1.39
N VAL A 35 -12.70 14.88 1.55
CA VAL A 35 -11.26 15.05 1.80
C VAL A 35 -10.86 14.62 3.21
N ARG A 36 -11.78 14.64 4.20
CA ARG A 36 -11.48 14.28 5.60
C ARG A 36 -10.92 12.86 5.73
N ASP A 37 -11.45 11.92 4.95
CA ASP A 37 -11.05 10.52 5.04
C ASP A 37 -9.69 10.29 4.35
N ASP A 38 -9.47 10.95 3.21
CA ASP A 38 -8.17 10.96 2.53
C ASP A 38 -7.08 11.55 3.43
N ILE A 39 -7.37 12.68 4.11
CA ILE A 39 -6.44 13.28 5.08
C ILE A 39 -6.14 12.29 6.20
N ARG A 40 -7.17 11.69 6.83
CA ARG A 40 -6.95 10.71 7.90
C ARG A 40 -6.10 9.53 7.45
N TYR A 41 -6.37 9.01 6.26
CA TYR A 41 -5.61 7.91 5.67
C TYR A 41 -4.13 8.29 5.44
N VAL A 42 -3.88 9.46 4.85
CA VAL A 42 -2.52 9.97 4.62
C VAL A 42 -1.78 10.20 5.94
N TYR A 43 -2.45 10.78 6.95
CA TYR A 43 -1.85 10.96 8.28
C TYR A 43 -1.47 9.62 8.93
N GLN A 44 -2.32 8.58 8.80
CA GLN A 44 -1.99 7.25 9.31
C GLN A 44 -0.79 6.63 8.58
N LEU A 45 -0.70 6.82 7.26
CA LEU A 45 0.47 6.41 6.47
C LEU A 45 1.74 7.13 6.92
N ILE A 46 1.68 8.45 7.11
CA ILE A 46 2.82 9.25 7.57
C ILE A 46 3.22 8.86 9.00
N LEU A 47 2.28 8.54 9.90
CA LEU A 47 2.65 8.09 11.24
C LEU A 47 3.26 6.68 11.23
N LYS A 48 2.79 5.80 10.32
CA LYS A 48 3.29 4.43 10.20
C LYS A 48 4.65 4.32 9.49
N TYR A 49 4.92 5.21 8.53
CA TYR A 49 6.09 5.15 7.64
C TYR A 49 6.93 6.44 7.59
N GLY A 50 6.52 7.49 8.31
CA GLY A 50 7.19 8.79 8.32
C GLY A 50 8.37 8.87 9.29
N ASP A 51 8.57 7.84 10.12
CA ASP A 51 9.90 7.56 10.62
C ASP A 51 10.72 7.11 9.42
N LYS A 52 11.57 8.02 8.90
CA LYS A 52 12.53 7.65 7.87
C LYS A 52 13.34 6.52 8.48
N PRO A 53 13.24 5.26 8.00
CA PRO A 53 14.09 4.22 8.52
C PRO A 53 15.50 4.77 8.38
N SER A 54 16.23 4.85 9.50
CA SER A 54 17.62 5.28 9.48
C SER A 54 18.25 4.50 8.34
N ALA A 55 18.71 5.21 7.30
CA ALA A 55 19.10 4.57 6.05
C ALA A 55 20.00 3.40 6.43
N LEU A 56 19.57 2.17 6.11
CA LEU A 56 20.36 0.98 6.42
C LEU A 56 21.77 1.29 5.90
N ALA A 57 22.77 1.25 6.79
CA ALA A 57 24.14 1.64 6.48
C ALA A 57 24.82 0.56 5.61
N LEU A 58 24.20 0.26 4.46
CA LEU A 58 24.57 -0.75 3.48
C LEU A 58 25.98 -0.53 2.95
N SER A 59 26.46 0.72 2.91
CA SER A 59 27.84 1.06 2.54
C SER A 59 28.88 0.42 3.47
N SER A 60 28.53 0.22 4.74
CA SER A 60 29.38 -0.44 5.74
C SER A 60 29.07 -1.94 5.92
N TYR A 61 27.92 -2.40 5.41
CA TYR A 61 27.52 -3.79 5.51
C TYR A 61 28.43 -4.66 4.63
N LYS A 62 29.13 -5.60 5.28
CA LYS A 62 29.90 -6.65 4.60
C LYS A 62 29.28 -7.98 4.96
N ALA A 63 28.88 -8.74 3.95
CA ALA A 63 28.46 -10.11 4.17
C ALA A 63 29.66 -10.94 4.62
N VAL A 64 29.54 -11.52 5.82
CA VAL A 64 30.54 -12.44 6.38
C VAL A 64 30.58 -13.74 5.59
N ILE A 65 29.42 -14.14 5.06
CA ILE A 65 29.25 -15.32 4.21
C ILE A 65 28.80 -14.85 2.84
N GLN A 66 29.70 -14.88 1.86
CA GLN A 66 29.40 -14.45 0.49
C GLN A 66 28.55 -15.48 -0.26
N GLN A 67 28.76 -16.75 0.02
CA GLN A 67 28.01 -17.85 -0.60
C GLN A 67 27.98 -19.05 0.35
N LYS A 68 26.80 -19.64 0.53
CA LYS A 68 26.61 -20.89 1.24
C LYS A 68 25.76 -21.84 0.40
N PRO A 69 26.25 -23.03 0.05
CA PRO A 69 25.43 -24.05 -0.60
C PRO A 69 24.28 -24.47 0.32
N VAL A 70 23.06 -24.49 -0.22
CA VAL A 70 21.89 -25.04 0.48
C VAL A 70 21.79 -26.51 0.10
N ALA A 71 22.12 -27.40 1.03
CA ALA A 71 22.06 -28.84 0.79
C ALA A 71 20.64 -29.26 0.37
N GLY A 72 20.54 -30.06 -0.70
CA GLY A 72 19.25 -30.50 -1.25
C GLY A 72 18.60 -29.54 -2.25
N VAL A 73 19.21 -28.38 -2.53
CA VAL A 73 18.84 -27.46 -3.62
C VAL A 73 19.98 -27.41 -4.64
N LYS A 74 19.73 -27.94 -5.84
CA LYS A 74 20.79 -28.11 -6.86
C LYS A 74 21.08 -26.83 -7.65
N SER A 75 20.05 -26.06 -7.98
CA SER A 75 20.16 -24.84 -8.78
C SER A 75 18.87 -24.02 -8.73
N ASN A 76 18.89 -22.81 -9.29
CA ASN A 76 17.71 -21.97 -9.52
C ASN A 76 16.96 -21.53 -8.24
N LEU A 77 17.65 -21.44 -7.10
CA LEU A 77 17.11 -20.74 -5.93
C LEU A 77 17.07 -19.25 -6.25
N SER A 78 15.88 -18.67 -6.21
CA SER A 78 15.58 -17.30 -6.60
C SER A 78 14.53 -16.70 -5.68
N GLY A 79 14.68 -15.42 -5.34
CA GLY A 79 13.86 -14.79 -4.31
C GLY A 79 14.17 -15.37 -2.93
N LEU A 80 14.46 -14.49 -1.97
CA LEU A 80 14.70 -14.86 -0.59
C LEU A 80 14.02 -13.81 0.28
N THR A 81 13.21 -14.25 1.23
CA THR A 81 12.60 -13.36 2.22
C THR A 81 12.71 -13.97 3.60
N TYR A 82 12.69 -13.13 4.62
CA TYR A 82 12.71 -13.53 6.02
C TYR A 82 11.31 -13.38 6.61
N SER A 83 10.77 -14.45 7.21
CA SER A 83 9.56 -14.40 8.04
C SER A 83 9.97 -14.22 9.50
N ALA A 84 9.59 -13.09 10.10
CA ALA A 84 9.82 -12.84 11.52
C ALA A 84 8.94 -13.73 12.41
N GLU A 85 7.76 -14.12 11.92
CA GLU A 85 6.81 -14.99 12.63
C GLU A 85 7.38 -16.41 12.77
N ASP A 86 7.82 -17.00 11.66
CA ASP A 86 8.35 -18.37 11.63
C ASP A 86 9.83 -18.43 12.03
N ARG A 87 10.53 -17.28 12.02
CA ARG A 87 11.99 -17.18 12.13
C ARG A 87 12.70 -18.04 11.08
N MET A 88 12.17 -18.04 9.85
CA MET A 88 12.67 -18.82 8.73
C MET A 88 12.91 -17.95 7.50
N LEU A 89 13.79 -18.45 6.62
CA LEU A 89 13.99 -17.91 5.28
C LEU A 89 13.11 -18.67 4.30
N PHE A 90 12.31 -17.96 3.51
CA PHE A 90 11.52 -18.53 2.43
C PHE A 90 12.17 -18.17 1.09
N ALA A 91 12.26 -19.16 0.19
CA ALA A 91 12.81 -18.98 -1.15
C ALA A 91 12.01 -19.74 -2.20
N VAL A 92 12.12 -19.32 -3.46
CA VAL A 92 11.47 -19.99 -4.60
C VAL A 92 12.53 -20.68 -5.46
N ILE A 93 12.29 -21.92 -5.85
CA ILE A 93 13.07 -22.63 -6.85
C ILE A 93 12.28 -22.58 -8.15
N ASN A 94 12.90 -22.17 -9.26
CA ASN A 94 12.17 -22.01 -10.53
C ASN A 94 12.02 -23.32 -11.34
N ASN A 95 12.84 -24.34 -11.07
CA ASN A 95 12.81 -25.58 -11.84
C ASN A 95 13.22 -26.82 -11.01
N PRO A 96 12.26 -27.66 -10.61
CA PRO A 96 10.81 -27.44 -10.70
C PRO A 96 10.35 -26.25 -9.83
N PRO A 97 9.21 -25.60 -10.12
CA PRO A 97 8.63 -24.57 -9.28
C PRO A 97 8.33 -25.10 -7.87
N GLU A 98 9.10 -24.65 -6.87
CA GLU A 98 8.95 -25.06 -5.47
C GLU A 98 9.10 -23.86 -4.54
N LEU A 99 8.30 -23.79 -3.49
CA LEU A 99 8.55 -22.97 -2.32
C LEU A 99 9.37 -23.80 -1.34
N VAL A 100 10.49 -23.26 -0.88
CA VAL A 100 11.32 -23.89 0.16
C VAL A 100 11.45 -22.95 1.36
N TRP A 101 11.56 -23.55 2.55
CA TRP A 101 11.87 -22.81 3.76
C TRP A 101 13.12 -23.37 4.42
N LEU A 102 13.98 -22.46 4.84
CA LEU A 102 15.29 -22.71 5.42
C LEU A 102 15.36 -22.10 6.82
N THR A 103 16.22 -22.65 7.66
CA THR A 103 16.65 -21.94 8.86
C THR A 103 17.45 -20.69 8.48
N THR A 104 17.67 -19.78 9.43
CA THR A 104 18.54 -18.59 9.23
C THR A 104 19.98 -18.94 8.90
N GLU A 105 20.41 -20.16 9.23
CA GLU A 105 21.72 -20.71 8.90
C GLU A 105 21.73 -21.33 7.49
N GLY A 106 20.61 -21.34 6.75
CA GLY A 106 20.52 -21.90 5.39
C GLY A 106 20.39 -23.42 5.35
N GLN A 107 19.88 -24.05 6.41
CA GLN A 107 19.54 -25.48 6.38
C GLN A 107 18.13 -25.66 5.83
N LEU A 108 17.95 -26.55 4.86
CA LEU A 108 16.63 -26.84 4.29
C LEU A 108 15.75 -27.57 5.29
N VAL A 109 14.62 -26.96 5.65
CA VAL A 109 13.64 -27.52 6.60
C VAL A 109 12.52 -28.23 5.85
N GLY A 110 12.06 -27.67 4.74
CA GLY A 110 11.03 -28.31 3.92
C GLY A 110 10.79 -27.62 2.59
N ARG A 111 9.89 -28.23 1.80
CA ARG A 111 9.57 -27.81 0.44
C ARG A 111 8.11 -28.12 0.10
N MET A 112 7.54 -27.30 -0.78
CA MET A 112 6.20 -27.47 -1.32
C MET A 112 6.21 -27.15 -2.82
N PRO A 113 5.73 -28.05 -3.69
CA PRO A 113 5.63 -27.77 -5.12
C PRO A 113 4.60 -26.65 -5.37
N LEU A 114 4.94 -25.73 -6.26
CA LEU A 114 4.05 -24.64 -6.66
C LEU A 114 3.32 -25.02 -7.94
N GLN A 115 2.00 -25.14 -7.84
CA GLN A 115 1.13 -25.42 -8.98
C GLN A 115 0.71 -24.11 -9.66
N GLY A 116 0.63 -24.10 -10.99
CA GLY A 116 0.16 -22.94 -11.77
C GLY A 116 1.19 -21.85 -12.03
N ILE A 117 2.42 -21.97 -11.52
CA ILE A 117 3.54 -21.10 -11.91
C ILE A 117 4.17 -21.69 -13.17
N MET A 118 3.76 -21.17 -14.35
CA MET A 118 4.38 -21.52 -15.62
C MET A 118 5.71 -20.80 -15.81
N LYS A 119 6.67 -21.52 -16.39
CA LYS A 119 7.92 -20.94 -16.89
C LYS A 119 7.58 -20.04 -18.08
N CYS A 120 8.03 -18.78 -18.08
CA CYS A 120 8.26 -18.09 -19.36
C CYS A 120 9.46 -18.79 -20.00
N LEU A 121 9.21 -19.48 -21.11
CA LEU A 121 10.21 -20.13 -21.96
C LEU A 121 11.10 -19.09 -22.66
#